data_AF-A0A9W2WS25-F1
#
_entry.id   AF-A0A9W2WS25-F1
#
_cell.length_a   1.000
_cell.length_b   1.000
_cell.length_c   1.000
_cell.angle_alpha   90.00
_cell.angle_beta   90.00
_cell.angle_gamma   90.00
#
_symmetry.space_group_name_H-M   'P 1'
#
loop_
_entity.id
_entity.type
_entity.pdbx_description
1 polymer ?
#
loop_
_entity_poly.entity_id
_entity_poly.type
_entity_poly.pdbx_seq_one_letter_code
_entity_poly.pdbx_strand_id
1 'polypeptide(L)'
;MLYKVKRATHLGERNEILKNHTMPNYKLTYFNMRGRAEIIRYIFAYLDIKYEDHRIERSDWPEIKSTLPFGKVPILEVSGLNLHQSLAIARYLTKNTDLAGKTELQQCQVDAVVDTLDDFMSRFPWAEKKQDIKDQMFKELLTCDASHLLQDLDTYLGEKEWFIGNSAH
;
A
#
# COMPACT_ATOMS: atom_id res chain seq x y z
N MET A 1 20.43 -3.89 -31.97
CA MET A 1 19.54 -4.77 -32.78
C MET A 1 18.13 -4.18 -32.68
N LEU A 2 17.65 -3.56 -33.76
CA LEU A 2 16.38 -2.82 -33.81
C LEU A 2 15.20 -3.81 -33.83
N TYR A 3 14.38 -3.81 -32.78
CA TYR A 3 13.13 -4.59 -32.77
C TYR A 3 12.10 -3.91 -33.67
N LYS A 4 11.82 -4.51 -34.84
CA LYS A 4 10.70 -4.13 -35.70
C LYS A 4 9.38 -4.45 -34.98
N VAL A 5 8.67 -3.43 -34.50
CA VAL A 5 7.27 -3.56 -34.10
C VAL A 5 6.43 -3.69 -35.39
N LYS A 6 5.96 -4.90 -35.70
CA LYS A 6 4.93 -5.09 -36.73
C LYS A 6 3.65 -4.38 -36.25
N ARG A 7 3.18 -3.36 -36.98
CA ARG A 7 1.85 -2.77 -36.77
C ARG A 7 0.79 -3.81 -37.11
N ALA A 8 0.01 -4.25 -36.12
CA ALA A 8 -1.18 -5.07 -36.33
C ALA A 8 -2.26 -4.26 -37.08
N THR A 9 -2.70 -4.79 -38.22
CA THR A 9 -3.60 -4.14 -39.19
C THR A 9 -5.07 -4.58 -39.04
N HIS A 10 -5.42 -5.31 -38.00
CA HIS A 10 -6.80 -5.76 -37.77
C HIS A 10 -7.24 -5.62 -36.31
N LEU A 11 -8.46 -5.12 -36.09
CA LEU A 11 -9.06 -4.96 -34.74
C LEU A 11 -9.19 -6.29 -33.99
N GLY A 12 -9.36 -7.41 -34.71
CA GLY A 12 -9.40 -8.75 -34.12
C GLY A 12 -8.08 -9.18 -33.49
N GLU A 13 -6.95 -8.96 -34.18
CA GLU A 13 -5.61 -9.33 -33.70
C GLU A 13 -5.15 -8.47 -32.51
N ARG A 14 -5.56 -7.19 -32.45
CA ARG A 14 -5.32 -6.35 -31.27
C ARG A 14 -6.01 -6.89 -30.02
N ASN A 15 -7.23 -7.41 -30.15
CA ASN A 15 -7.98 -7.98 -29.03
C ASN A 15 -7.45 -9.37 -28.61
N GLU A 16 -6.79 -10.11 -29.49
CA GLU A 16 -6.10 -11.37 -29.15
C GLU A 16 -4.75 -11.13 -28.47
N ILE A 17 -3.96 -10.15 -28.93
CA ILE A 17 -2.68 -9.79 -28.30
C ILE A 17 -2.88 -9.21 -26.89
N LEU A 18 -4.00 -8.53 -26.65
CA LEU A 18 -4.39 -8.04 -25.32
C LEU A 18 -4.90 -9.15 -24.39
N LYS A 19 -5.39 -10.28 -24.92
CA LYS A 19 -5.85 -11.43 -24.11
C LYS A 19 -4.73 -12.34 -23.62
N ASN A 20 -3.55 -12.29 -24.24
CA ASN A 20 -2.40 -13.15 -23.91
C ASN A 20 -1.37 -12.51 -22.96
N HIS A 21 -1.63 -11.31 -22.44
CA HIS A 21 -0.95 -10.86 -21.21
C HIS A 21 -1.73 -11.42 -20.04
N THR A 22 -1.37 -12.61 -19.57
CA THR A 22 -1.86 -13.10 -18.28
C THR A 22 -1.58 -12.02 -17.25
N MET A 23 -2.63 -11.44 -16.68
CA MET A 23 -2.51 -10.54 -15.54
C MET A 23 -1.56 -11.19 -14.53
N PRO A 24 -0.57 -10.45 -14.00
CA PRO A 24 0.36 -11.02 -13.04
C PRO A 24 -0.44 -11.60 -11.88
N ASN A 25 -0.11 -12.83 -11.49
CA ASN A 25 -0.71 -13.41 -10.29
C ASN A 25 -0.16 -12.65 -9.07
N TYR A 26 -1.06 -12.12 -8.25
CA TYR A 26 -0.73 -11.35 -7.06
C TYR A 26 -1.00 -12.19 -5.82
N LYS A 27 0.02 -12.31 -4.95
CA LYS A 27 -0.13 -12.92 -3.62
C LYS A 27 0.35 -11.97 -2.55
N LEU A 28 -0.57 -11.46 -1.74
CA LEU A 28 -0.28 -10.59 -0.61
C LEU A 28 -0.12 -11.46 0.64
N THR A 29 1.07 -11.47 1.25
CA THR A 29 1.31 -12.21 2.50
C THR A 29 1.41 -11.25 3.67
N TYR A 30 0.54 -11.44 4.68
CA TYR A 30 0.57 -10.68 5.94
C TYR A 30 -0.08 -11.47 7.08
N PHE A 31 0.11 -11.02 8.32
CA PHE A 31 -0.62 -11.58 9.46
C PHE A 31 -2.14 -11.46 9.26
N ASN A 32 -2.89 -12.34 9.93
CA ASN A 32 -4.36 -12.28 9.98
C ASN A 32 -4.88 -11.07 10.78
N MET A 33 -4.62 -9.88 10.26
CA MET A 33 -5.01 -8.58 10.80
C MET A 33 -5.02 -7.55 9.65
N ARG A 34 -5.58 -6.36 9.90
CA ARG A 34 -5.50 -5.24 8.97
C ARG A 34 -4.06 -4.76 8.83
N GLY A 35 -3.58 -4.07 9.86
CA GLY A 35 -2.19 -3.58 9.98
C GLY A 35 -1.69 -2.88 8.72
N ARG A 36 -0.41 -3.10 8.41
CA ARG A 36 0.27 -2.46 7.27
C ARG A 36 -0.15 -3.00 5.90
N ALA A 37 -0.84 -4.13 5.83
CA ALA A 37 -1.32 -4.68 4.56
C ALA A 37 -2.64 -4.07 4.09
N GLU A 38 -3.38 -3.39 4.98
CA GLU A 38 -4.74 -2.99 4.69
C GLU A 38 -4.86 -1.99 3.54
N ILE A 39 -3.91 -1.06 3.44
CA ILE A 39 -3.86 -0.11 2.31
C ILE A 39 -3.76 -0.84 0.96
N ILE A 40 -2.98 -1.93 0.90
CA ILE A 40 -2.83 -2.75 -0.30
C ILE A 40 -4.16 -3.46 -0.63
N ARG A 41 -4.84 -4.00 0.38
CA ARG A 41 -6.16 -4.66 0.21
C ARG A 41 -7.21 -3.68 -0.31
N TYR A 42 -7.23 -2.46 0.21
CA TYR A 42 -8.15 -1.40 -0.24
C TYR A 42 -7.88 -1.01 -1.69
N ILE A 43 -6.62 -0.88 -2.08
CA ILE A 43 -6.24 -0.58 -3.48
C ILE A 43 -6.70 -1.70 -4.41
N PHE A 44 -6.47 -2.98 -4.06
CA PHE A 44 -6.95 -4.10 -4.86
C PHE A 44 -8.48 -4.11 -4.99
N ALA A 45 -9.20 -3.85 -3.90
CA ALA A 45 -10.66 -3.79 -3.91
C ALA A 45 -11.19 -2.63 -4.76
N TYR A 46 -10.62 -1.43 -4.63
CA TYR A 46 -11.03 -0.24 -5.39
C TYR A 46 -10.80 -0.41 -6.89
N LEU A 47 -9.67 -1.02 -7.28
CA LEU A 47 -9.31 -1.24 -8.68
C LEU A 47 -9.91 -2.53 -9.28
N ASP A 48 -10.71 -3.29 -8.50
CA ASP A 48 -11.22 -4.63 -8.82
C ASP A 48 -10.15 -5.59 -9.38
N ILE A 49 -8.95 -5.55 -8.78
CA ILE A 49 -7.85 -6.44 -9.12
C ILE A 49 -7.92 -7.68 -8.24
N LYS A 50 -7.96 -8.87 -8.87
CA LYS A 50 -7.93 -10.15 -8.14
C LYS A 50 -6.53 -10.44 -7.60
N TYR A 51 -6.47 -10.95 -6.38
CA TYR A 51 -5.24 -11.36 -5.71
C TYR A 51 -5.56 -12.44 -4.66
N GLU A 52 -4.53 -13.20 -4.26
CA GLU A 52 -4.58 -14.08 -3.09
C GLU A 52 -4.24 -13.27 -1.83
N ASP A 53 -5.18 -13.16 -0.89
CA ASP A 53 -4.95 -12.62 0.46
C ASP A 53 -4.45 -13.74 1.40
N HIS A 54 -3.15 -14.01 1.33
CA HIS A 54 -2.50 -15.05 2.11
C HIS A 54 -2.23 -14.60 3.54
N ARG A 55 -3.09 -15.03 4.47
CA ARG A 55 -3.03 -14.68 5.89
C ARG A 55 -2.26 -15.74 6.67
N ILE A 56 -1.19 -15.32 7.35
CA ILE A 56 -0.31 -16.21 8.11
C ILE A 56 -0.61 -16.13 9.60
N GLU A 57 -0.41 -17.25 10.30
CA GLU A 57 -0.50 -17.30 11.75
C GLU A 57 0.87 -17.01 12.39
N ARG A 58 0.87 -16.66 13.68
CA ARG A 58 2.12 -16.35 14.40
C ARG A 58 3.07 -17.56 14.46
N SER A 59 2.54 -18.78 14.43
CA SER A 59 3.32 -20.03 14.41
C SER A 59 4.19 -20.17 13.16
N ASP A 60 3.71 -19.67 12.03
CA ASP A 60 4.34 -19.85 10.72
C ASP A 60 5.42 -18.78 10.47
N TRP A 61 5.35 -17.68 11.24
CA TRP A 61 6.22 -16.53 11.06
C TRP A 61 7.72 -16.81 11.13
N PRO A 62 8.26 -17.63 12.06
CA PRO A 62 9.70 -17.91 12.11
C PRO A 62 10.22 -18.52 10.81
N GLU A 63 9.47 -19.45 10.21
CA GLU A 63 9.82 -20.11 8.96
C GLU A 63 9.76 -19.11 7.80
N ILE A 64 8.62 -18.42 7.64
CA ILE A 64 8.43 -17.43 6.57
C ILE A 64 9.47 -16.31 6.67
N LYS A 65 9.72 -15.78 7.86
CA LYS A 65 10.69 -14.70 8.07
C LYS A 65 12.07 -15.06 7.53
N SER A 66 12.49 -16.32 7.67
CA SER A 66 13.80 -16.80 7.22
C SER A 66 13.98 -16.75 5.70
N THR A 67 12.87 -16.74 4.94
CA THR A 67 12.90 -16.67 3.47
C THR A 67 12.86 -15.24 2.93
N LEU A 68 12.63 -14.24 3.79
CA LEU A 68 12.47 -12.84 3.37
C LEU A 68 13.77 -12.05 3.57
N PRO A 69 14.25 -11.32 2.55
CA PRO A 69 15.55 -10.63 2.61
C PRO A 69 15.63 -9.60 3.75
N PHE A 70 14.51 -8.95 4.08
CA PHE A 70 14.42 -7.96 5.16
C PHE A 70 13.67 -8.46 6.39
N GLY A 71 13.20 -9.71 6.40
CA GLY A 71 12.52 -10.32 7.55
C GLY A 71 11.29 -9.56 8.03
N LYS A 72 10.52 -8.93 7.12
CA LYS A 72 9.30 -8.16 7.40
C LYS A 72 8.18 -8.51 6.41
N VAL A 73 6.95 -8.38 6.88
CA VAL A 73 5.72 -8.40 6.08
C VAL A 73 4.99 -7.05 6.26
N PRO A 74 4.15 -6.57 5.32
CA PRO A 74 3.66 -7.29 4.14
C PRO A 74 4.69 -7.46 3.03
N ILE A 75 4.50 -8.51 2.24
CA ILE A 75 5.13 -8.70 0.94
C ILE A 75 4.04 -8.94 -0.11
N LEU A 76 4.32 -8.50 -1.34
CA LEU A 76 3.49 -8.79 -2.51
C LEU A 76 4.33 -9.57 -3.52
N GLU A 77 3.94 -10.81 -3.80
CA GLU A 77 4.52 -11.57 -4.90
C GLU A 77 3.90 -11.10 -6.22
N VAL A 78 4.76 -10.72 -7.17
CA VAL A 78 4.38 -10.31 -8.53
C VAL A 78 5.28 -11.05 -9.51
N SER A 79 4.72 -11.96 -10.30
CA SER A 79 5.48 -12.73 -11.31
C SER A 79 6.73 -13.42 -10.75
N GLY A 80 6.63 -13.98 -9.53
CA GLY A 80 7.73 -14.64 -8.82
C GLY A 80 8.73 -13.71 -8.11
N LEU A 81 8.52 -12.39 -8.15
CA LEU A 81 9.32 -11.41 -7.39
C LEU A 81 8.59 -11.00 -6.12
N ASN A 82 9.29 -11.04 -4.98
CA ASN A 82 8.74 -10.57 -3.71
C ASN A 82 9.05 -9.08 -3.49
N LEU A 83 8.03 -8.23 -3.68
CA LEU A 83 8.07 -6.83 -3.30
C LEU A 83 7.82 -6.69 -1.79
N HIS A 84 8.48 -5.72 -1.15
CA HIS A 84 8.33 -5.42 0.28
C HIS A 84 8.13 -3.90 0.49
N GLN A 85 7.83 -3.51 1.74
CA GLN A 85 7.37 -2.18 2.16
C GLN A 85 5.96 -1.84 1.67
N SER A 86 5.02 -1.72 2.61
CA SER A 86 3.60 -1.53 2.34
C SER A 86 3.32 -0.32 1.44
N LEU A 87 3.97 0.81 1.72
CA LEU A 87 3.75 2.07 0.99
C LEU A 87 4.42 2.06 -0.39
N ALA A 88 5.55 1.36 -0.54
CA ALA A 88 6.17 1.18 -1.86
C ALA A 88 5.29 0.28 -2.76
N ILE A 89 4.73 -0.78 -2.19
CA ILE A 89 3.77 -1.66 -2.88
C ILE A 89 2.49 -0.88 -3.23
N ALA A 90 1.95 -0.08 -2.31
CA ALA A 90 0.79 0.76 -2.55
C ALA A 90 1.01 1.70 -3.75
N ARG A 91 2.13 2.45 -3.76
CA ARG A 91 2.51 3.32 -4.89
C ARG A 91 2.73 2.55 -6.19
N TYR A 92 3.27 1.34 -6.14
CA TYR A 92 3.39 0.47 -7.32
C TYR A 92 2.02 0.12 -7.90
N LEU A 93 1.05 -0.24 -7.07
CA LEU A 93 -0.29 -0.64 -7.49
C LEU A 93 -1.15 0.52 -7.98
N THR A 94 -1.00 1.71 -7.39
CA THR A 94 -1.74 2.91 -7.81
C THR A 94 -1.11 3.62 -9.00
N LYS A 95 0.10 3.21 -9.43
CA LYS A 95 0.79 3.85 -10.55
C LYS A 95 -0.06 3.82 -11.82
N ASN A 96 -0.20 4.98 -12.46
CA ASN A 96 -1.05 5.20 -13.65
C ASN A 96 -2.56 5.05 -13.40
N THR A 97 -3.00 5.11 -12.14
CA THR A 97 -4.43 5.21 -11.78
C THR A 97 -4.70 6.60 -11.21
N ASP A 98 -5.98 6.98 -11.15
CA ASP A 98 -6.36 8.24 -10.51
C ASP A 98 -6.00 8.26 -9.01
N LEU A 99 -5.86 7.11 -8.34
CA LEU A 99 -5.48 7.03 -6.92
C LEU A 99 -4.09 7.64 -6.62
N ALA A 100 -3.18 7.66 -7.60
CA ALA A 100 -1.86 8.25 -7.36
C ALA A 100 -1.91 9.78 -7.28
N GLY A 101 -2.95 10.43 -7.79
CA GLY A 101 -2.93 11.85 -8.12
C GLY A 101 -2.54 12.10 -9.58
N LYS A 102 -3.12 13.14 -10.18
CA LYS A 102 -3.11 13.34 -11.64
C LYS A 102 -1.84 14.01 -12.17
N THR A 103 -1.08 14.64 -11.29
CA THR A 103 0.20 15.30 -11.62
C THR A 103 1.29 14.82 -10.67
N GLU A 104 2.56 14.95 -11.07
CA GLU A 104 3.70 14.61 -10.22
C GLU A 104 3.68 15.38 -8.88
N LEU A 105 3.20 16.63 -8.90
CA LEU A 105 3.04 17.41 -7.69
C LEU A 105 1.93 16.86 -6.79
N GLN A 106 0.80 16.44 -7.36
CA GLN A 106 -0.28 15.80 -6.60
C GLN A 106 0.17 14.45 -6.03
N GLN A 107 0.94 13.66 -6.79
CA GLN A 107 1.54 12.42 -6.31
C GLN A 107 2.45 12.66 -5.11
N CYS A 108 3.30 13.68 -5.17
CA CYS A 108 4.12 14.08 -4.04
C CYS A 108 3.29 14.49 -2.81
N GLN A 109 2.16 15.19 -3.02
CA GLN A 109 1.25 15.55 -1.93
C GLN A 109 0.55 14.33 -1.31
N VAL A 110 0.12 13.37 -2.13
CA VAL A 110 -0.45 12.09 -1.65
C VAL A 110 0.59 11.34 -0.82
N ASP A 111 1.81 11.17 -1.36
CA ASP A 111 2.90 10.50 -0.67
C ASP A 111 3.21 11.17 0.68
N ALA A 112 3.27 12.51 0.71
CA ALA A 112 3.57 13.26 1.93
C ALA A 112 2.49 13.10 3.02
N VAL A 113 1.20 13.09 2.66
CA VAL A 113 0.11 12.88 3.64
C VAL A 113 0.16 11.45 4.17
N VAL A 114 0.39 10.47 3.30
CA VAL A 114 0.50 9.06 3.69
C VAL A 114 1.70 8.83 4.61
N ASP A 115 2.87 9.37 4.27
CA ASP A 115 4.08 9.24 5.10
C ASP A 115 3.93 9.97 6.45
N THR A 116 3.26 11.14 6.48
CA THR A 116 2.94 11.83 7.74
C THR A 116 2.10 10.95 8.67
N LEU A 117 1.11 10.24 8.13
CA LEU A 117 0.30 9.28 8.88
C LEU A 117 1.11 8.06 9.32
N ASP A 118 1.95 7.49 8.44
CA ASP A 118 2.77 6.32 8.78
C ASP A 118 3.83 6.63 9.83
N ASP A 119 4.44 7.82 9.78
CA ASP A 119 5.38 8.31 10.81
C ASP A 119 4.69 8.36 12.17
N PHE A 120 3.50 8.94 12.25
CA PHE A 120 2.74 8.97 13.49
C PHE A 120 2.37 7.56 13.98
N MET A 121 1.83 6.72 13.09
CA MET A 121 1.44 5.35 13.44
C MET A 121 2.65 4.49 13.84
N SER A 122 3.83 4.76 13.32
CA SER A 122 5.08 4.05 13.64
C SER A 122 5.65 4.40 15.01
N ARG A 123 5.20 5.51 15.64
CA ARG A 123 5.60 5.88 17.01
C ARG A 123 4.98 4.99 18.07
N PHE A 124 3.86 4.34 17.77
CA PHE A 124 3.18 3.47 18.72
C PHE A 124 3.99 2.18 18.99
N PRO A 125 4.13 1.77 20.26
CA PRO A 125 4.91 0.59 20.63
C PRO A 125 4.12 -0.72 20.40
N TRP A 126 3.79 -1.02 19.14
CA TRP A 126 2.93 -2.17 18.77
C TRP A 126 3.43 -3.52 19.30
N ALA A 127 4.75 -3.68 19.38
CA ALA A 127 5.43 -4.91 19.79
C ALA A 127 5.93 -4.90 21.26
N GLU A 128 5.62 -3.86 22.05
CA GLU A 128 5.97 -3.83 23.48
C GLU A 128 5.27 -4.97 24.23
N LYS A 129 6.01 -5.62 25.14
CA LYS A 129 5.59 -6.80 25.90
C LYS A 129 5.05 -6.43 27.28
N LYS A 130 5.51 -5.33 27.86
CA LYS A 130 5.05 -4.80 29.15
C LYS A 130 3.80 -3.95 28.94
N GLN A 131 2.67 -4.48 29.40
CA GLN A 131 1.36 -3.91 29.12
C GLN A 131 1.20 -2.50 29.72
N ASP A 132 1.70 -2.27 30.93
CA ASP A 132 1.71 -0.98 31.61
C ASP A 132 2.48 0.10 30.84
N ILE A 133 3.67 -0.23 30.33
CA ILE A 133 4.47 0.68 29.50
C ILE A 133 3.75 0.95 28.18
N LYS A 134 3.22 -0.10 27.54
CA LYS A 134 2.48 0.02 26.28
C LYS A 134 1.29 0.95 26.43
N ASP A 135 0.46 0.75 27.45
CA ASP A 135 -0.74 1.54 27.68
C ASP A 135 -0.42 2.99 28.02
N GLN A 136 0.62 3.23 28.82
CA GLN A 136 1.08 4.59 29.13
C GLN A 136 1.54 5.33 27.87
N MET A 137 2.38 4.71 27.03
CA MET A 137 2.85 5.31 25.79
C MET A 137 1.71 5.54 24.78
N PHE A 138 0.77 4.60 24.67
CA PHE A 138 -0.42 4.78 23.83
C PHE A 138 -1.24 5.98 24.30
N LYS A 139 -1.46 6.08 25.61
CA LYS A 139 -2.20 7.20 26.19
C LYS A 139 -1.51 8.52 25.87
N GLU A 140 -0.21 8.64 26.11
CA GLU A 140 0.56 9.84 25.81
C GLU A 140 0.45 10.26 24.34
N LEU A 141 0.68 9.33 23.40
CA LEU A 141 0.56 9.60 21.97
C LEU A 141 -0.85 10.07 21.58
N LEU A 142 -1.88 9.44 22.14
CA LEU A 142 -3.27 9.76 21.83
C LEU A 142 -3.76 11.06 22.48
N THR A 143 -3.28 11.40 23.68
CA THR A 143 -3.75 12.59 24.41
C THR A 143 -2.94 13.83 24.11
N CYS A 144 -1.64 13.69 23.86
CA CYS A 144 -0.73 14.82 23.71
C CYS A 144 -0.42 15.12 22.23
N ASP A 145 -0.20 14.09 21.42
CA ASP A 145 0.35 14.29 20.07
C ASP A 145 -0.69 14.16 18.96
N ALA A 146 -1.69 13.28 19.14
CA ALA A 146 -2.72 13.07 18.14
C ALA A 146 -3.53 14.34 17.87
N SER A 147 -3.78 15.16 18.89
CA SER A 147 -4.52 16.42 18.73
C SER A 147 -3.81 17.39 17.77
N HIS A 148 -2.48 17.50 17.87
CA HIS A 148 -1.69 18.32 16.95
C HIS A 148 -1.73 17.80 15.52
N LEU A 149 -1.49 16.49 15.33
CA LEU A 149 -1.58 15.87 14.00
C LEU A 149 -2.98 16.04 13.39
N LEU A 150 -4.02 15.78 14.16
CA LEU A 150 -5.40 15.89 13.67
C LEU A 150 -5.75 17.32 13.33
N GLN A 151 -5.28 18.31 14.10
CA GLN A 151 -5.46 19.72 13.77
C GLN A 151 -4.72 20.11 12.48
N ASP A 152 -3.49 19.61 12.28
CA ASP A 152 -2.72 19.84 11.06
C ASP A 152 -3.41 19.21 9.84
N LEU A 153 -3.91 17.98 9.97
CA LEU A 153 -4.65 17.28 8.91
C LEU A 153 -5.98 17.96 8.59
N ASP A 154 -6.74 18.38 9.61
CA ASP A 154 -7.99 19.13 9.44
C ASP A 154 -7.75 20.46 8.73
N THR A 155 -6.71 21.19 9.14
CA THR A 155 -6.30 22.45 8.49
C THR A 155 -5.85 22.21 7.04
N TYR A 156 -5.12 21.12 6.80
CA TYR A 156 -4.65 20.76 5.45
C TYR A 156 -5.80 20.33 4.53
N LEU A 157 -6.82 19.66 5.05
CA LEU A 157 -8.04 19.32 4.32
C LEU A 157 -8.87 20.58 4.05
N GLY A 158 -9.09 21.41 5.07
CA GLY A 158 -9.91 22.62 4.97
C GLY A 158 -11.32 22.30 4.47
N GLU A 159 -11.78 23.04 3.47
CA GLU A 159 -13.11 22.85 2.86
C GLU A 159 -13.10 21.86 1.67
N LYS A 160 -11.95 21.22 1.38
CA LYS A 160 -11.85 20.25 0.28
C LYS A 160 -12.61 18.97 0.64
N GLU A 161 -13.21 18.34 -0.37
CA GLU A 161 -13.83 17.02 -0.21
C GLU A 161 -12.78 15.90 -0.03
N TRP A 162 -11.59 16.07 -0.62
CA TRP A 162 -10.48 15.13 -0.59
C TRP A 162 -9.18 15.83 -0.22
N PHE A 163 -8.23 15.12 0.41
CA PHE A 163 -6.96 15.71 0.81
C PHE A 163 -6.21 16.36 -0.37
N ILE A 164 -6.23 15.70 -1.53
CA ILE A 164 -5.62 16.17 -2.77
C ILE A 164 -6.70 16.20 -3.85
N GLY A 165 -6.65 17.20 -4.73
CA GLY A 165 -7.49 17.26 -5.92
C GLY A 165 -8.99 17.30 -5.64
N ASN A 166 -9.77 16.81 -6.61
CA ASN A 166 -11.25 16.83 -6.61
C ASN A 166 -11.84 15.40 -6.69
N SER A 167 -11.07 14.40 -6.29
CA SER A 167 -11.46 12.98 -6.32
C SER A 167 -10.66 12.22 -5.28
N ALA A 168 -11.17 11.05 -4.86
CA ALA A 168 -10.42 10.13 -4.02
C ALA A 168 -9.09 9.76 -4.70
N HIS A 169 -7.99 10.08 -4.02
CA HIS A 169 -6.63 9.67 -4.36
C HIS A 169 -6.15 8.69 -3.28
#